data_AF-X1PF87-F1
#
_entry.id   AF-X1PF87-F1
#
_cell.length_a   1.000
_cell.length_b   1.000
_cell.length_c   1.000
_cell.angle_alpha   90.00
_cell.angle_beta   90.00
_cell.angle_gamma   90.00
#
_symmetry.space_group_name_H-M   'P 1'
#
loop_
_entity.id
_entity.type
_entity.pdbx_description
1 polymer ?
#
loop_
_entity_poly.entity_id
_entity_poly.type
_entity_poly.pdbx_seq_one_letter_code
_entity_poly.pdbx_strand_id
1 'polypeptide(L)'
;CCGKTDWSLITETDVDIINFDAYNYFDNFAIYSDDIIDFLNKGKIIAWGIVPTEPKEDDLDNLVKEIIDKFNNQIDFFVNKGLNKNFILRRSMLTHSCGLGTVSEEKANKALILLNKVSTIIRNKFFNN
;
A
#
# COMPACT_ATOMS: atom_id res chain seq x y z
N CYS A 1 0.80 10.13 -4.85
CA CYS A 1 -0.25 11.05 -5.33
C CYS A 1 -1.62 10.66 -4.75
N CYS A 2 -2.53 11.62 -4.62
CA CYS A 2 -3.91 11.35 -4.25
C CYS A 2 -4.63 10.59 -5.38
N GLY A 3 -5.64 9.80 -5.03
CA GLY A 3 -6.16 8.69 -5.85
C GLY A 3 -6.79 8.99 -7.22
N LYS A 4 -6.98 10.25 -7.62
CA LYS A 4 -7.58 10.64 -8.92
C LYS A 4 -6.53 10.94 -10.00
N THR A 5 -5.33 10.39 -9.85
CA THR A 5 -4.23 10.60 -10.79
C THR A 5 -4.40 9.68 -12.01
N ASP A 6 -4.06 10.15 -13.20
CA ASP A 6 -3.87 9.29 -14.35
C ASP A 6 -2.53 8.56 -14.20
N TRP A 7 -2.59 7.28 -13.84
CA TRP A 7 -1.40 6.51 -13.49
C TRP A 7 -0.59 6.10 -14.72
N SER A 8 -1.20 6.06 -15.91
CA SER A 8 -0.51 5.74 -17.17
C SER A 8 0.66 6.71 -17.42
N LEU A 9 0.40 8.01 -17.27
CA LEU A 9 1.39 9.07 -17.41
C LEU A 9 2.54 8.94 -16.40
N ILE A 10 2.24 8.52 -15.17
CA ILE A 10 3.28 8.34 -14.13
C ILE A 10 4.14 7.12 -14.43
N THR A 11 3.55 6.01 -14.87
CA THR A 11 4.28 4.77 -15.21
C THR A 11 5.19 4.90 -16.43
N GLU A 12 4.96 5.91 -17.27
CA GLU A 12 5.82 6.24 -18.42
C GLU A 12 7.04 7.08 -18.03
N THR A 13 7.05 7.68 -16.84
CA THR A 13 8.21 8.44 -16.35
C THR A 13 9.32 7.53 -15.81
N ASP A 14 10.50 8.10 -15.56
CA ASP A 14 11.66 7.38 -15.02
C ASP A 14 11.60 7.13 -13.50
N VAL A 15 10.47 7.42 -12.84
CA VAL A 15 10.35 7.22 -11.39
C VAL A 15 10.59 5.76 -10.99
N ASP A 16 11.18 5.56 -9.81
CA ASP A 16 11.47 4.23 -9.27
C ASP A 16 10.37 3.69 -8.35
N ILE A 17 9.64 4.61 -7.71
CA ILE A 17 8.65 4.29 -6.69
C ILE A 17 7.36 5.07 -6.97
N ILE A 18 6.24 4.37 -7.07
CA ILE A 18 4.91 4.98 -7.03
C ILE A 18 4.35 4.86 -5.62
N ASN A 19 4.08 5.99 -4.99
CA ASN A 19 3.37 6.07 -3.71
C ASN A 19 1.94 6.55 -3.94
N PHE A 20 0.95 5.78 -3.48
CA PHE A 20 -0.47 6.08 -3.65
C PHE A 20 -1.30 5.71 -2.43
N ASP A 21 -2.46 6.37 -2.29
CA ASP A 21 -3.44 6.06 -1.23
C ASP A 21 -4.20 4.77 -1.57
N ALA A 22 -3.58 3.65 -1.21
CA ALA A 22 -4.13 2.32 -1.34
C ALA A 22 -5.33 2.09 -0.40
N TYR A 23 -5.41 2.80 0.72
CA TYR A 23 -6.49 2.65 1.68
C TYR A 23 -7.83 3.16 1.11
N ASN A 24 -7.84 4.34 0.50
CA ASN A 24 -9.09 4.95 0.03
C ASN A 24 -9.32 4.80 -1.48
N TYR A 25 -8.27 4.62 -2.28
CA TYR A 25 -8.36 4.79 -3.73
C TYR A 25 -7.78 3.65 -4.56
N PHE A 26 -7.69 2.45 -3.99
CA PHE A 26 -7.23 1.28 -4.74
C PHE A 26 -8.01 1.05 -6.03
N ASP A 27 -9.33 1.20 -6.03
CA ASP A 27 -10.14 0.94 -7.24
C ASP A 27 -9.75 1.87 -8.40
N ASN A 28 -9.37 3.11 -8.11
CA ASN A 28 -8.91 4.05 -9.15
C ASN A 28 -7.53 3.65 -9.68
N PHE A 29 -6.66 3.14 -8.81
CA PHE A 29 -5.35 2.62 -9.19
C PHE A 29 -5.47 1.32 -10.02
N ALA A 30 -6.41 0.45 -9.64
CA ALA A 30 -6.66 -0.83 -10.29
C ALA A 30 -7.16 -0.71 -11.74
N ILE A 31 -7.77 0.41 -12.12
CA ILE A 31 -8.15 0.71 -13.50
C ILE A 31 -6.92 0.65 -14.43
N TYR A 32 -5.75 1.10 -13.95
CA TYR A 32 -4.49 1.14 -14.70
C TYR A 32 -3.63 -0.10 -14.47
N SER A 33 -4.25 -1.21 -14.07
CA SER A 33 -3.53 -2.42 -13.65
C SER A 33 -2.54 -2.96 -14.66
N ASP A 34 -2.80 -2.82 -15.96
CA ASP A 34 -1.88 -3.29 -17.01
C ASP A 34 -0.59 -2.44 -17.02
N ASP A 35 -0.71 -1.11 -16.94
CA ASP A 35 0.43 -0.18 -16.81
C ASP A 35 1.22 -0.44 -15.52
N ILE A 36 0.53 -0.71 -14.41
CA ILE A 36 1.15 -1.03 -13.12
C ILE A 36 1.89 -2.36 -13.16
N ILE A 37 1.35 -3.36 -13.86
CA ILE A 37 2.01 -4.65 -14.08
C ILE A 37 3.32 -4.44 -14.84
N ASP A 38 3.29 -3.65 -15.92
CA ASP A 38 4.48 -3.33 -16.70
C ASP A 38 5.51 -2.53 -15.89
N PHE A 39 5.05 -1.58 -15.07
CA PHE A 39 5.90 -0.85 -14.13
C PHE A 39 6.63 -1.80 -13.16
N LEU A 40 5.91 -2.75 -12.54
CA LEU A 40 6.51 -3.75 -11.67
C LEU A 40 7.49 -4.69 -12.41
N ASN A 41 7.15 -5.08 -13.65
CA ASN A 41 8.00 -5.91 -14.52
C ASN A 41 9.33 -5.22 -14.86
N LYS A 42 9.35 -3.88 -14.95
CA LYS A 42 10.57 -3.07 -15.08
C LYS A 42 11.42 -3.02 -13.81
N GLY A 43 11.06 -3.77 -12.76
CA GLY A 43 11.81 -3.83 -11.50
C GLY A 43 11.46 -2.74 -10.50
N LYS A 44 10.44 -1.93 -10.78
CA LYS A 44 10.05 -0.77 -9.99
C LYS A 44 9.22 -1.16 -8.77
N ILE A 45 8.96 -0.21 -7.86
CA ILE A 45 8.40 -0.46 -6.53
C ILE A 45 7.07 0.28 -6.35
N ILE A 46 6.11 -0.37 -5.68
CA ILE A 46 4.87 0.26 -5.22
C ILE A 46 4.94 0.50 -3.71
N ALA A 47 4.75 1.75 -3.30
CA ALA A 47 4.51 2.14 -1.93
C ALA A 47 3.00 2.23 -1.67
N TRP A 48 2.50 1.24 -0.93
CA TRP A 48 1.10 1.07 -0.59
C TRP A 48 0.77 1.96 0.62
N GLY A 49 0.13 3.10 0.37
CA GLY A 49 -0.47 3.95 1.41
C GLY A 49 -1.68 3.29 2.04
N ILE A 50 -1.48 2.16 2.70
CA ILE A 50 -2.53 1.25 3.19
C ILE A 50 -2.88 1.50 4.66
N VAL A 51 -2.05 2.25 5.39
CA VAL A 51 -2.33 2.62 6.79
C VAL A 51 -2.99 4.01 6.81
N PRO A 52 -4.18 4.16 7.41
CA PRO A 52 -4.86 5.45 7.44
C PRO A 52 -4.04 6.47 8.24
N THR A 53 -3.96 7.69 7.71
CA THR A 53 -3.29 8.84 8.35
C THR A 53 -3.92 9.20 9.70
N GLU A 54 -5.25 9.10 9.78
CA GLU A 54 -6.02 9.28 11.02
C GLU A 54 -6.89 8.05 11.26
N PRO A 55 -6.40 7.09 12.06
CA PRO A 55 -7.21 5.98 12.55
C PRO A 55 -8.46 6.51 13.27
N LYS A 56 -9.65 6.06 12.85
CA LYS A 56 -10.93 6.42 13.48
C LYS A 56 -11.38 5.41 14.54
N GLU A 57 -10.76 4.24 14.55
CA GLU A 57 -11.05 3.13 15.46
C GLU A 57 -10.03 3.12 16.59
N ASP A 58 -10.52 2.98 17.83
CA ASP A 58 -9.66 2.91 19.02
C ASP A 58 -9.17 1.47 19.26
N ASP A 59 -9.87 0.46 18.76
CA ASP A 59 -9.39 -0.93 18.71
C ASP A 59 -8.30 -1.10 17.63
N LEU A 60 -7.06 -0.94 18.05
CA LEU A 60 -5.89 -1.08 17.19
C LEU A 60 -5.75 -2.49 16.58
N ASP A 61 -6.15 -3.55 17.29
CA ASP A 61 -5.94 -4.91 16.78
C ASP A 61 -6.98 -5.26 15.71
N ASN A 62 -8.22 -4.80 15.89
CA ASN A 62 -9.24 -4.88 14.83
C ASN A 62 -8.81 -4.10 13.58
N LEU A 63 -8.29 -2.88 13.77
CA LEU A 63 -7.82 -2.06 12.66
C LEU A 63 -6.60 -2.67 11.94
N VAL A 64 -5.67 -3.27 12.67
CA VAL A 64 -4.55 -4.03 12.07
C VAL A 64 -5.07 -5.15 11.18
N LYS A 65 -6.06 -5.91 11.65
CA LYS A 65 -6.66 -7.00 10.87
C LYS A 65 -7.31 -6.48 9.59
N GLU A 66 -8.13 -5.43 9.69
CA GLU A 66 -8.77 -4.79 8.54
C GLU A 66 -7.73 -4.36 7.49
N ILE A 67 -6.67 -3.68 7.91
CA ILE A 67 -5.61 -3.21 7.01
C ILE A 67 -4.90 -4.37 6.32
N ILE A 68 -4.60 -5.45 7.05
CA ILE A 68 -3.96 -6.64 6.50
C ILE A 68 -4.87 -7.34 5.49
N ASP A 69 -6.15 -7.51 5.81
CA ASP A 69 -7.12 -8.13 4.93
C ASP A 69 -7.29 -7.31 3.64
N LYS A 70 -7.39 -5.99 3.79
CA LYS A 70 -7.45 -5.05 2.67
C LYS A 70 -6.20 -5.12 1.79
N PHE A 71 -5.00 -5.11 2.39
CA PHE A 71 -3.74 -5.27 1.65
C PHE A 71 -3.70 -6.60 0.90
N ASN A 72 -4.07 -7.72 1.54
CA ASN A 72 -4.08 -9.03 0.90
C ASN A 72 -5.03 -9.06 -0.30
N ASN A 73 -6.24 -8.51 -0.18
CA ASN A 73 -7.19 -8.43 -1.29
C ASN A 73 -6.64 -7.65 -2.48
N GLN A 74 -5.92 -6.55 -2.21
CA GLN A 74 -5.28 -5.74 -3.26
C GLN A 74 -4.10 -6.46 -3.94
N ILE A 75 -3.31 -7.22 -3.18
CA ILE A 75 -2.27 -8.09 -3.73
C ILE A 75 -2.91 -9.21 -4.57
N ASP A 76 -3.96 -9.84 -4.06
CA ASP A 76 -4.63 -10.95 -4.73
C ASP A 76 -5.32 -10.50 -6.03
N PHE A 77 -5.77 -9.24 -6.12
CA PHE A 77 -6.21 -8.64 -7.39
C PHE A 77 -5.13 -8.72 -8.49
N PHE A 78 -3.89 -8.35 -8.18
CA PHE A 78 -2.77 -8.44 -9.13
C PHE A 78 -2.33 -9.88 -9.38
N VAL A 79 -2.43 -10.76 -8.37
CA VAL A 79 -2.18 -12.19 -8.55
C VAL A 79 -3.17 -12.81 -9.53
N ASN A 80 -4.45 -12.45 -9.43
CA ASN A 80 -5.50 -12.91 -10.36
C ASN A 80 -5.29 -12.40 -11.79
N LYS A 81 -4.51 -11.34 -11.97
CA LYS A 81 -4.04 -10.83 -13.28
C LYS A 81 -2.74 -11.48 -13.77
N GLY A 82 -2.22 -12.47 -13.05
CA GLY A 82 -1.08 -13.30 -13.48
C GLY A 82 0.26 -12.95 -12.85
N LEU A 83 0.33 -11.94 -11.96
CA LEU A 83 1.56 -11.65 -11.24
C LEU A 83 1.84 -12.67 -10.12
N ASN A 84 3.10 -13.03 -9.94
CA ASN A 84 3.51 -13.85 -8.81
C ASN A 84 3.40 -13.07 -7.49
N LYS A 85 2.75 -13.64 -6.47
CA LYS A 85 2.57 -12.98 -5.16
C LYS A 85 3.89 -12.52 -4.53
N ASN A 86 4.91 -13.38 -4.52
CA ASN A 86 6.22 -13.04 -3.94
C ASN A 86 6.93 -11.94 -4.74
N PHE A 87 6.72 -11.90 -6.07
CA PHE A 87 7.25 -10.84 -6.92
C PHE A 87 6.69 -9.46 -6.55
N ILE A 88 5.37 -9.37 -6.34
CA ILE A 88 4.70 -8.13 -5.90
C ILE A 88 5.17 -7.74 -4.50
N LEU A 89 5.17 -8.70 -3.55
CA LEU A 89 5.52 -8.43 -2.16
C LEU A 89 6.97 -7.94 -2.01
N ARG A 90 7.92 -8.50 -2.78
CA ARG A 90 9.32 -8.03 -2.77
C ARG A 90 9.51 -6.63 -3.36
N ARG A 91 8.53 -6.13 -4.12
CA ARG A 91 8.48 -4.79 -4.72
C ARG A 91 7.48 -3.88 -4.01
N SER A 92 7.16 -4.18 -2.76
CA SER A 92 6.18 -3.45 -1.98
C SER A 92 6.82 -2.73 -0.79
N MET A 93 6.48 -1.46 -0.63
CA MET A 93 6.69 -0.70 0.60
C MET A 93 5.33 -0.41 1.24
N LEU A 94 5.24 -0.41 2.57
CA LEU A 94 4.01 0.01 3.25
C LEU A 94 4.21 1.41 3.81
N THR A 95 3.21 2.26 3.61
CA THR A 95 3.24 3.66 4.03
C THR A 95 1.87 4.09 4.55
N HIS A 96 1.81 5.30 5.11
CA HIS A 96 0.54 5.97 5.40
C HIS A 96 -0.16 6.39 4.11
N SER A 97 -1.50 6.46 4.14
CA SER A 97 -2.33 6.90 3.01
C SER A 97 -2.03 8.34 2.57
N CYS A 98 -1.56 9.17 3.50
CA CYS A 98 -1.13 10.55 3.28
C CYS A 98 -0.05 10.94 4.31
N GLY A 99 0.43 12.18 4.24
CA GLY A 99 1.39 12.70 5.20
C GLY A 99 0.77 12.94 6.58
N LEU A 100 1.58 12.79 7.63
CA LEU A 100 1.18 13.06 9.02
C LEU A 100 1.36 14.53 9.45
N GLY A 101 1.72 15.43 8.53
CA GLY A 101 2.10 16.81 8.86
C GLY A 101 0.98 17.68 9.43
N THR A 102 -0.27 17.25 9.30
CA THR A 102 -1.46 18.01 9.74
C THR A 102 -2.17 17.38 10.93
N VAL A 103 -1.70 16.24 11.45
CA VAL A 103 -2.31 15.56 12.59
C VAL A 103 -1.60 15.92 13.89
N SER A 104 -2.25 15.72 15.04
CA SER A 104 -1.60 15.90 16.35
C SER A 104 -0.48 14.87 16.54
N GLU A 105 0.51 15.19 17.39
CA GLU A 105 1.61 14.27 17.72
C GLU A 105 1.11 12.92 18.23
N GLU A 106 0.07 12.91 19.06
CA GLU A 106 -0.56 11.69 19.55
C GLU A 106 -1.10 10.82 18.40
N LYS A 107 -1.84 11.44 17.46
CA LYS A 107 -2.38 10.74 16.28
C LYS A 107 -1.27 10.27 15.35
N ALA A 108 -0.23 11.06 15.14
CA ALA A 108 0.94 10.68 14.35
C ALA A 108 1.64 9.45 14.96
N ASN A 109 1.84 9.44 16.28
CA ASN A 109 2.45 8.31 16.98
C ASN A 109 1.59 7.04 16.86
N LYS A 110 0.27 7.15 17.05
CA LYS A 110 -0.67 6.04 16.82
C LYS A 110 -0.57 5.48 15.40
N ALA A 111 -0.57 6.35 14.39
CA ALA A 111 -0.44 5.94 12.99
C ALA A 111 0.93 5.28 12.68
N LEU A 112 2.02 5.73 13.30
CA LEU A 112 3.35 5.13 13.16
C LEU A 112 3.42 3.74 13.81
N ILE A 113 2.87 3.58 15.02
CA ILE A 113 2.76 2.29 15.70
C ILE A 113 1.95 1.31 14.85
N LEU A 114 0.83 1.76 14.29
CA LEU A 114 -0.02 0.94 13.43
C LEU A 114 0.73 0.46 12.18
N LEU A 115 1.46 1.35 11.50
CA LEU A 115 2.29 0.98 10.36
C LEU A 115 3.37 -0.04 10.73
N ASN A 116 4.05 0.15 11.87
CA ASN A 116 5.04 -0.79 12.34
C ASN A 116 4.45 -2.19 12.61
N LYS A 117 3.30 -2.25 13.29
CA LYS A 117 2.58 -3.50 13.58
C LYS A 117 2.21 -4.24 12.29
N VAL A 118 1.52 -3.56 11.37
CA VAL A 118 1.09 -4.13 10.07
C VAL A 118 2.30 -4.64 9.29
N SER A 119 3.34 -3.83 9.17
CA SER A 119 4.56 -4.17 8.44
C SER A 119 5.28 -5.39 9.04
N THR A 120 5.32 -5.51 10.37
CA THR A 120 5.93 -6.64 11.07
C THR A 120 5.14 -7.93 10.84
N ILE A 121 3.81 -7.88 10.94
CA ILE A 121 2.97 -9.06 10.72
C ILE A 121 3.10 -9.57 9.28
N ILE A 122 3.06 -8.66 8.29
CA ILE A 122 3.22 -9.00 6.87
C ILE A 122 4.60 -9.61 6.63
N ARG A 123 5.67 -9.04 7.20
CA ARG A 123 7.02 -9.62 7.09
C ARG A 123 7.11 -11.03 7.65
N ASN A 124 6.59 -11.24 8.87
CA ASN A 124 6.60 -12.55 9.51
C ASN A 124 5.80 -13.58 8.70
N LYS A 125 4.65 -13.18 8.16
CA LYS A 125 3.77 -14.07 7.40
C LYS A 125 4.39 -14.52 6.06
N PHE A 126 5.13 -13.64 5.38
CA PHE A 126 5.55 -13.88 3.99
C PHE A 126 7.06 -14.04 3.76
N PHE A 127 7.91 -13.64 4.72
CA PHE A 127 9.37 -13.60 4.50
C PHE A 127 10.22 -14.29 5.57
N ASN A 128 9.68 -14.60 6.75
CA ASN A 128 10.43 -15.21 7.85
C ASN A 128 10.10 -16.70 8.07
N ASN A 129 9.78 -17.43 7.00
CA ASN A 129 9.66 -18.90 7.01
C ASN A 129 10.96 -19.55 6.51
#